data_AF-A0A158PPB6-F1
#
_entry.id   AF-A0A158PPB6-F1
#
_cell.length_a   1.000
_cell.length_b   1.000
_cell.length_c   1.000
_cell.angle_alpha   90.00
_cell.angle_beta   90.00
_cell.angle_gamma   90.00
#
_symmetry.space_group_name_H-M   'P 1'
#
loop_
_entity.id
_entity.type
_entity.pdbx_description
1 polymer ?
#
loop_
_entity_poly.entity_id
_entity_poly.type
_entity_poly.pdbx_seq_one_letter_code
_entity_poly.pdbx_strand_id
1 'polypeptide(L)'
;MKLIPYDQCQYCRASSSLVLTMFQAQGFANLLFLIYWDRQNVAEAIRRSLNSSSTGIGVLRRRNTLNNIQVASMLCGCILSLLLVCFTVVQLFTIHSSASVDQHQQSEHHYQQIYLKWARLCVFVYLSISFPAAYAQIATFTGIISAEYKSLNDDFMEDVNTYQLPVAKHYVSAHWKLGNTFNLYQRSLSLWMSVHLMTSFASLAFIWISVPSVRSILQQFESSIEIQRVFELTFGFVLLLLTILTIIALVIVSLLVRFHSTRMRHSMIALIASDRILHEQTYSLAIAYINHLHRRGLGIMFFEIALIDRHFIIKVRELCYCPVIGRQRYWRHNLLSRSAILNWHNAGIHKLWFVCRRITSLINEAASE
;
A
#
# COMPACT_ATOMS: atom_id res chain seq x y z
N MET A 1 17.59 -26.70 -35.19
CA MET A 1 18.10 -25.94 -34.03
C MET A 1 17.52 -24.54 -34.09
N LYS A 2 16.43 -24.25 -33.35
CA LYS A 2 15.83 -22.92 -33.31
C LYS A 2 16.58 -22.11 -32.26
N LEU A 3 17.35 -21.11 -32.68
CA LEU A 3 17.91 -20.10 -31.79
C LEU A 3 16.73 -19.40 -31.09
N ILE A 4 16.55 -19.67 -29.80
CA ILE A 4 15.74 -18.82 -28.93
C ILE A 4 16.50 -17.48 -28.86
N PRO A 5 15.85 -16.34 -29.16
CA PRO A 5 16.56 -15.09 -29.33
C PRO A 5 17.11 -14.62 -27.97
N TYR A 6 18.40 -14.32 -27.98
CA TYR A 6 19.20 -13.71 -26.90
C TYR A 6 18.49 -12.50 -26.25
N ASP A 7 17.60 -11.84 -27.01
CA ASP A 7 16.81 -10.68 -26.62
C ASP A 7 15.91 -10.93 -25.38
N GLN A 8 15.31 -12.11 -25.23
CA GLN A 8 14.34 -12.35 -24.14
C GLN A 8 14.98 -12.34 -22.74
N CYS A 9 16.22 -12.79 -22.60
CA CYS A 9 16.95 -12.76 -21.33
C CYS A 9 17.31 -11.32 -20.93
N GLN A 10 17.62 -10.46 -21.92
CA GLN A 10 17.91 -9.05 -21.68
C GLN A 10 16.67 -8.28 -21.18
N TYR A 11 15.47 -8.58 -21.69
CA TYR A 11 14.23 -7.95 -21.23
C TYR A 11 13.89 -8.29 -19.76
N CYS A 12 14.07 -9.55 -19.33
CA CYS A 12 13.88 -9.96 -17.92
C CYS A 12 14.91 -9.33 -16.98
N ARG A 13 16.16 -9.20 -17.43
CA ARG A 13 17.20 -8.53 -16.65
C ARG A 13 16.95 -7.02 -16.51
N ALA A 14 16.52 -6.37 -17.59
CA ALA A 14 16.15 -4.94 -17.57
C ALA A 14 14.96 -4.69 -16.64
N SER A 15 13.96 -5.58 -16.64
CA SER A 15 12.76 -5.43 -15.81
C SER A 15 13.04 -5.64 -14.32
N SER A 16 13.82 -6.66 -13.95
CA SER A 16 14.23 -6.89 -12.56
C SER A 16 15.09 -5.74 -12.01
N SER A 17 15.96 -5.16 -12.84
CA SER A 17 16.71 -3.95 -12.48
C SER A 17 15.80 -2.73 -12.26
N LEU A 18 14.81 -2.51 -13.13
CA LEU A 18 13.82 -1.44 -12.95
C LEU A 18 12.99 -1.64 -11.68
N VAL A 19 12.56 -2.86 -11.38
CA VAL A 19 11.82 -3.15 -10.14
C VAL A 19 12.66 -2.86 -8.91
N LEU A 20 13.96 -3.19 -8.91
CA LEU A 20 14.86 -2.80 -7.82
C LEU A 20 14.95 -1.28 -7.66
N THR A 21 14.99 -0.52 -8.76
CA THR A 21 14.97 0.95 -8.66
C THR A 21 13.65 1.48 -8.09
N MET A 22 12.52 0.79 -8.32
CA MET A 22 11.26 1.13 -7.67
C MET A 22 11.32 0.86 -6.15
N PHE A 23 11.95 -0.25 -5.73
CA PHE A 23 12.21 -0.51 -4.31
C PHE A 23 13.21 0.47 -3.70
N GLN A 24 14.19 1.00 -4.46
CA GLN A 24 15.05 2.12 -4.01
C GLN A 24 14.23 3.37 -3.75
N ALA A 25 13.31 3.71 -4.66
CA ALA A 25 12.44 4.86 -4.50
C ALA A 25 11.53 4.70 -3.25
N GLN A 26 11.05 3.48 -2.97
CA GLN A 26 10.35 3.16 -1.72
C GLN A 26 11.23 3.36 -0.48
N GLY A 27 12.49 2.88 -0.51
CA GLY A 27 13.45 3.09 0.57
C GLY A 27 13.77 4.57 0.81
N PHE A 28 13.85 5.37 -0.26
CA PHE A 28 14.00 6.82 -0.13
C PHE A 28 12.76 7.48 0.49
N ALA A 29 11.56 7.09 0.06
CA ALA A 29 10.31 7.56 0.66
C ALA A 29 10.19 7.16 2.15
N ASN A 30 10.63 5.96 2.52
CA ASN A 30 10.72 5.51 3.91
C ASN A 30 11.65 6.40 4.73
N LEU A 31 12.83 6.73 4.20
CA LEU A 31 13.78 7.60 4.88
C LEU A 31 13.20 9.01 5.10
N LEU A 32 12.58 9.60 4.06
CA LEU A 32 11.92 10.91 4.18
C LEU A 32 10.79 10.88 5.22
N PHE A 33 10.00 9.81 5.22
CA PHE A 33 8.95 9.60 6.22
C PHE A 33 9.52 9.53 7.63
N LEU A 34 10.59 8.76 7.85
CA LEU A 34 11.23 8.63 9.16
C LEU A 34 11.83 9.95 9.64
N ILE A 35 12.50 10.70 8.77
CA ILE A 35 13.04 12.04 9.10
C ILE A 35 11.91 13.00 9.49
N TYR A 36 10.81 12.99 8.73
CA TYR A 36 9.63 13.79 9.06
C TYR A 36 9.03 13.37 10.41
N TRP A 37 8.88 12.06 10.62
CA TRP A 37 8.28 11.48 11.82
C TRP A 37 9.06 11.83 13.09
N ASP A 38 10.39 11.75 13.02
CA ASP A 38 11.29 12.10 14.11
C ASP A 38 11.27 13.61 14.39
N ARG A 39 11.43 14.44 13.35
CA ARG A 39 11.41 15.91 13.49
C ARG A 39 10.13 16.46 14.08
N GLN A 40 8.99 15.86 13.74
CA GLN A 40 7.68 16.28 14.26
C GLN A 40 7.37 15.67 15.63
N ASN A 41 8.26 14.87 16.23
CA ASN A 41 8.06 14.18 17.50
C ASN A 41 6.68 13.48 17.57
N VAL A 42 6.29 12.82 16.49
CA VAL A 42 4.91 12.35 16.30
C VAL A 42 4.46 11.41 17.41
N ALA A 43 5.35 10.50 17.85
CA ALA A 43 5.06 9.57 18.94
C ALA A 43 4.69 10.31 20.25
N GLU A 44 5.43 11.37 20.57
CA GLU A 44 5.20 12.17 21.77
C GLU A 44 3.92 13.01 21.66
N ALA A 45 3.69 13.59 20.48
CA ALA A 45 2.48 14.36 20.22
C ALA A 45 1.21 13.48 20.29
N ILE A 46 1.26 12.25 19.79
CA ILE A 46 0.17 11.27 19.95
C ILE A 46 -0.04 10.95 21.42
N ARG A 47 1.03 10.64 22.16
CA ARG A 47 0.95 10.33 23.59
C ARG A 47 0.29 11.46 24.38
N ARG A 48 0.72 12.71 24.15
CA ARG A 48 0.10 13.90 24.77
C ARG A 48 -1.35 14.05 24.37
N SER A 49 -1.68 13.81 23.11
CA SER A 49 -3.06 13.91 22.62
C SER A 49 -3.97 12.86 23.23
N LEU A 50 -3.52 11.61 23.35
CA LEU A 50 -4.28 10.54 24.00
C LEU A 50 -4.53 10.88 25.48
N ASN A 51 -3.48 11.27 26.21
CA ASN A 51 -3.59 11.70 27.61
C ASN A 51 -4.55 12.90 27.77
N SER A 52 -4.48 13.90 26.89
CA SER A 52 -5.33 15.10 26.96
C SER A 52 -6.81 14.83 26.64
N SER A 53 -7.10 13.73 25.96
CA SER A 53 -8.46 13.34 25.57
C SER A 53 -9.07 12.31 26.52
N SER A 54 -8.35 11.93 27.59
CA SER A 54 -8.68 10.79 28.44
C SER A 54 -8.91 9.50 27.63
N THR A 55 -8.25 9.39 26.48
CA THR A 55 -8.21 8.19 25.64
C THR A 55 -6.84 7.51 25.80
N GLY A 56 -6.68 6.26 25.39
CA GLY A 56 -5.49 5.45 25.68
C GLY A 56 -5.79 4.08 26.28
N ILE A 57 -7.05 3.81 26.63
CA ILE A 57 -7.51 2.52 27.15
C ILE A 57 -7.35 1.44 26.08
N GLY A 58 -7.58 1.77 24.79
CA GLY A 58 -7.41 0.86 23.68
C GLY A 58 -5.97 0.37 23.52
N VAL A 59 -4.99 1.26 23.67
CA VAL A 59 -3.56 0.94 23.65
C VAL A 59 -3.20 0.01 24.80
N LEU A 60 -3.71 0.26 26.01
CA LEU A 60 -3.45 -0.59 27.18
C LEU A 60 -4.07 -1.98 27.01
N ARG A 61 -5.36 -2.05 26.65
CA ARG A 61 -6.12 -3.29 26.48
C ARG A 61 -5.55 -4.17 25.37
N ARG A 62 -4.91 -3.58 24.36
CA ARG A 62 -4.34 -4.28 23.20
C ARG A 62 -2.81 -4.23 23.12
N ARG A 63 -2.12 -3.90 24.21
CA ARG A 63 -0.65 -3.72 24.23
C ARG A 63 0.10 -4.92 23.64
N ASN A 64 -0.27 -6.14 24.02
CA ASN A 64 0.38 -7.36 23.52
C ASN A 64 0.17 -7.53 22.00
N THR A 65 -1.05 -7.28 21.51
CA THR A 65 -1.35 -7.32 20.07
C THR A 65 -0.57 -6.24 19.31
N LEU A 66 -0.51 -5.02 19.84
CA LEU A 66 0.23 -3.92 19.22
C LEU A 66 1.73 -4.22 19.16
N ASN A 67 2.31 -4.76 20.24
CA ASN A 67 3.70 -5.18 20.27
C ASN A 67 3.98 -6.30 19.24
N ASN A 68 3.09 -7.29 19.14
CA ASN A 68 3.23 -8.36 18.15
C ASN A 68 3.15 -7.82 16.71
N ILE A 69 2.25 -6.87 16.43
CA ILE A 69 2.14 -6.20 15.14
C ILE A 69 3.42 -5.43 14.81
N GLN A 70 3.96 -4.68 15.77
CA GLN A 70 5.20 -3.92 15.60
C GLN A 70 6.38 -4.84 15.28
N VAL A 71 6.56 -5.91 16.08
CA VAL A 71 7.64 -6.89 15.89
C VAL A 71 7.49 -7.63 14.56
N ALA A 72 6.28 -8.10 14.22
CA ALA A 72 6.02 -8.77 12.95
C ALA A 72 6.29 -7.85 11.74
N SER A 73 5.91 -6.58 11.84
CA SER A 73 6.15 -5.58 10.81
C SER A 73 7.65 -5.28 10.65
N MET A 74 8.38 -5.16 11.76
CA MET A 74 9.83 -5.00 11.76
C MET A 74 10.53 -6.21 11.14
N LEU A 75 10.15 -7.43 11.53
CA LEU A 75 10.70 -8.67 10.96
C LEU A 75 10.43 -8.79 9.45
N CYS A 76 9.21 -8.47 9.02
CA CYS A 76 8.85 -8.42 7.60
C CYS A 76 9.73 -7.42 6.84
N GLY A 77 9.94 -6.22 7.39
CA GLY A 77 10.86 -5.24 6.84
C GLY A 77 12.30 -5.74 6.78
N CYS A 78 12.80 -6.42 7.82
CA CYS A 78 14.15 -7.01 7.82
C CYS A 78 14.32 -8.07 6.73
N ILE A 79 13.36 -9.00 6.62
CA ILE A 79 13.37 -10.03 5.58
C ILE A 79 13.38 -9.38 4.19
N LEU A 80 12.54 -8.37 3.99
CA LEU A 80 12.50 -7.62 2.74
C LEU A 80 13.84 -6.94 2.42
N SER A 81 14.43 -6.23 3.38
CA SER A 81 15.74 -5.59 3.22
C SER A 81 16.83 -6.60 2.86
N LEU A 82 16.87 -7.74 3.56
CA LEU A 82 17.84 -8.80 3.29
C LEU A 82 17.66 -9.37 1.87
N LEU A 83 16.44 -9.69 1.47
CA LEU A 83 16.16 -10.20 0.12
C LEU A 83 16.60 -9.21 -0.97
N LEU A 84 16.28 -7.93 -0.79
CA LEU A 84 16.64 -6.87 -1.73
C LEU A 84 18.15 -6.66 -1.82
N VAL A 85 18.86 -6.65 -0.68
CA VAL A 85 20.32 -6.48 -0.63
C VAL A 85 21.02 -7.70 -1.24
N CYS A 86 20.66 -8.92 -0.82
CA CYS A 86 21.21 -10.15 -1.37
C CYS A 86 21.07 -10.18 -2.90
N PHE A 87 19.89 -9.81 -3.40
CA PHE A 87 19.68 -9.79 -4.84
C PHE A 87 20.51 -8.72 -5.57
N THR A 88 20.62 -7.52 -5.01
CA THR A 88 21.44 -6.45 -5.60
C THR A 88 22.91 -6.87 -5.66
N VAL A 89 23.41 -7.57 -4.64
CA VAL A 89 24.75 -8.15 -4.61
C VAL A 89 24.91 -9.22 -5.71
N VAL A 90 23.95 -10.14 -5.87
CA VAL A 90 24.01 -11.18 -6.92
C VAL A 90 23.98 -10.56 -8.33
N GLN A 91 23.18 -9.50 -8.55
CA GLN A 91 23.19 -8.77 -9.82
C GLN A 91 24.55 -8.12 -10.13
N LEU A 92 25.24 -7.60 -9.10
CA LEU A 92 26.55 -6.99 -9.26
C LEU A 92 27.57 -8.00 -9.83
N PHE A 93 27.56 -9.23 -9.31
CA PHE A 93 28.49 -10.29 -9.71
C PHE A 93 28.15 -10.94 -11.05
N THR A 94 26.85 -11.13 -11.35
CA THR A 94 26.41 -11.73 -12.62
C THR A 94 26.66 -10.85 -13.86
N ILE A 95 26.71 -9.53 -13.70
CA ILE A 95 27.06 -8.59 -14.77
C ILE A 95 28.57 -8.61 -15.09
N HIS A 96 29.41 -8.92 -14.10
CA HIS A 96 30.87 -8.95 -14.27
C HIS A 96 31.31 -10.13 -15.15
N SER A 97 30.58 -11.25 -15.11
CA SER A 97 30.91 -12.46 -15.89
C SER A 97 30.60 -12.36 -17.39
N SER A 98 29.76 -11.40 -17.81
CA SER A 98 29.39 -11.22 -19.23
C SER A 98 30.26 -10.23 -20.01
N ALA A 99 31.21 -9.56 -19.37
CA ALA A 99 32.01 -8.49 -19.98
C ALA A 99 33.37 -8.98 -20.55
N SER A 100 33.60 -10.28 -20.66
CA SER A 100 34.93 -10.86 -20.94
C SER A 100 35.27 -11.08 -22.42
N VAL A 101 34.63 -10.41 -23.39
CA VAL A 101 34.88 -10.70 -24.82
C VAL A 101 35.55 -9.57 -25.61
N ASP A 102 35.42 -8.29 -25.24
CA ASP A 102 36.07 -7.20 -25.99
C ASP A 102 36.96 -6.32 -25.10
N GLN A 103 38.04 -6.91 -24.59
CA GLN A 103 39.11 -6.16 -23.94
C GLN A 103 40.14 -5.76 -25.01
N HIS A 104 40.25 -4.47 -25.34
CA HIS A 104 41.55 -3.81 -25.59
C HIS A 104 41.52 -2.26 -25.66
N GLN A 105 40.39 -1.56 -25.43
CA GLN A 105 40.37 -0.07 -25.56
C GLN A 105 39.67 0.77 -24.46
N GLN A 106 39.28 0.23 -23.30
CA GLN A 106 38.52 1.02 -22.28
C GLN A 106 39.02 0.89 -20.83
N SER A 107 40.33 1.01 -20.57
CA SER A 107 40.88 0.82 -19.22
C SER A 107 40.37 1.88 -18.21
N GLU A 108 40.36 3.18 -18.54
CA GLU A 108 39.93 4.23 -17.59
C GLU A 108 38.41 4.25 -17.33
N HIS A 109 37.60 4.05 -18.37
CA HIS A 109 36.14 3.98 -18.22
C HIS A 109 35.68 2.75 -17.43
N HIS A 110 36.46 1.66 -17.43
CA HIS A 110 36.13 0.45 -16.69
C HIS A 110 36.21 0.67 -15.16
N TYR A 111 37.24 1.37 -14.68
CA TYR A 111 37.38 1.69 -13.25
C TYR A 111 36.25 2.61 -12.75
N GLN A 112 35.90 3.65 -13.51
CA GLN A 112 34.82 4.57 -13.14
C GLN A 112 33.46 3.87 -13.05
N GLN A 113 33.17 2.92 -13.95
CA GLN A 113 31.95 2.10 -13.90
C GLN A 113 31.90 1.17 -12.69
N ILE A 114 33.04 0.66 -12.22
CA ILE A 114 33.13 -0.19 -11.03
C ILE A 114 32.83 0.64 -9.77
N TYR A 115 33.45 1.80 -9.59
CA TYR A 115 33.19 2.67 -8.44
C TYR A 115 31.73 3.12 -8.35
N LEU A 116 31.13 3.50 -9.49
CA LEU A 116 29.71 3.88 -9.55
C LEU A 116 28.78 2.72 -9.17
N LYS A 117 29.11 1.48 -9.52
CA LYS A 117 28.32 0.30 -9.14
C LYS A 117 28.38 0.01 -7.64
N TRP A 118 29.57 0.09 -7.04
CA TRP A 118 29.72 -0.05 -5.59
C TRP A 118 29.04 1.08 -4.82
N ALA A 119 29.16 2.33 -5.29
CA ALA A 119 28.45 3.46 -4.71
C ALA A 119 26.93 3.26 -4.75
N ARG A 120 26.37 2.77 -5.88
CA ARG A 120 24.95 2.41 -5.98
C ARG A 120 24.55 1.32 -4.99
N LEU A 121 25.38 0.30 -4.78
CA LEU A 121 25.14 -0.74 -3.79
C LEU A 121 25.12 -0.17 -2.37
N CYS A 122 26.08 0.68 -2.00
CA CYS A 122 26.11 1.31 -0.68
C CYS A 122 24.86 2.16 -0.43
N VAL A 123 24.45 2.98 -1.40
CA VAL A 123 23.21 3.76 -1.32
C VAL A 123 22.00 2.83 -1.20
N PHE A 124 21.96 1.73 -1.96
CA PHE A 124 20.89 0.76 -1.88
C PHE A 124 20.77 0.15 -0.48
N VAL A 125 21.87 -0.37 0.07
CA VAL A 125 21.91 -0.98 1.41
C VAL A 125 21.44 0.01 2.46
N TYR A 126 21.91 1.27 2.38
CA TYR A 126 21.48 2.33 3.28
C TYR A 126 19.97 2.57 3.20
N LEU A 127 19.41 2.68 1.99
CA LEU A 127 17.96 2.84 1.80
C LEU A 127 17.17 1.60 2.21
N SER A 128 17.72 0.39 2.02
CA SER A 128 17.06 -0.86 2.44
C SER A 128 16.91 -0.96 3.95
N ILE A 129 17.82 -0.42 4.74
CA ILE A 129 17.72 -0.42 6.22
C ILE A 129 16.53 0.41 6.72
N SER A 130 16.00 1.34 5.90
CA SER A 130 14.82 2.15 6.26
C SER A 130 13.51 1.36 6.32
N PHE A 131 13.41 0.21 5.63
CA PHE A 131 12.16 -0.57 5.55
C PHE A 131 11.68 -1.08 6.92
N PRO A 132 12.49 -1.80 7.73
CA PRO A 132 12.08 -2.26 9.06
C PRO A 132 11.55 -1.14 9.95
N ALA A 133 12.26 -0.02 9.98
CA ALA A 133 11.91 1.12 10.83
C ALA A 133 10.61 1.79 10.36
N ALA A 134 10.48 2.08 9.07
CA ALA A 134 9.27 2.73 8.53
C ALA A 134 8.04 1.84 8.70
N TYR A 135 8.17 0.53 8.40
CA TYR A 135 7.07 -0.42 8.51
C TYR A 135 6.61 -0.56 9.96
N ALA A 136 7.56 -0.71 10.91
CA ALA A 136 7.25 -0.78 12.33
C ALA A 136 6.52 0.47 12.83
N GLN A 137 6.97 1.68 12.44
CA GLN A 137 6.32 2.94 12.84
C GLN A 137 4.90 3.04 12.31
N ILE A 138 4.68 2.69 11.03
CA ILE A 138 3.37 2.77 10.38
C ILE A 138 2.41 1.74 10.95
N ALA A 139 2.86 0.50 11.13
CA ALA A 139 2.06 -0.56 11.73
C ALA A 139 1.67 -0.21 13.18
N THR A 140 2.61 0.36 13.94
CA THR A 140 2.35 0.81 15.31
C THR A 140 1.35 1.96 15.33
N PHE A 141 1.53 2.98 14.49
CA PHE A 141 0.63 4.13 14.44
C PHE A 141 -0.80 3.75 14.02
N THR A 142 -0.93 3.03 12.90
CA THR A 142 -2.24 2.55 12.42
C THR A 142 -2.89 1.60 13.42
N GLY A 143 -2.10 0.77 14.09
CA GLY A 143 -2.54 -0.11 15.17
C GLY A 143 -3.07 0.65 16.37
N ILE A 144 -2.35 1.65 16.88
CA ILE A 144 -2.77 2.52 18.00
C ILE A 144 -4.10 3.18 17.68
N ILE A 145 -4.19 3.86 16.52
CA ILE A 145 -5.41 4.57 16.12
C ILE A 145 -6.60 3.61 15.98
N SER A 146 -6.38 2.44 15.35
CA SER A 146 -7.44 1.43 15.20
C SER A 146 -7.87 0.84 16.54
N ALA A 147 -6.92 0.62 17.47
CA ALA A 147 -7.18 0.11 18.81
C ALA A 147 -8.01 1.09 19.63
N GLU A 148 -7.69 2.38 19.57
CA GLU A 148 -8.43 3.44 20.26
C GLU A 148 -9.85 3.60 19.72
N TYR A 149 -10.01 3.68 18.39
CA TYR A 149 -11.35 3.69 17.80
C TYR A 149 -12.13 2.44 18.18
N LYS A 150 -11.50 1.27 18.16
CA LYS A 150 -12.18 0.02 18.52
C LYS A 150 -12.63 0.02 19.97
N SER A 151 -11.76 0.39 20.92
CA SER A 151 -12.13 0.49 22.34
C SER A 151 -13.29 1.44 22.54
N LEU A 152 -13.20 2.65 21.97
CA LEU A 152 -14.24 3.66 22.12
C LEU A 152 -15.59 3.21 21.56
N ASN A 153 -15.60 2.48 20.44
CA ASN A 153 -16.81 1.93 19.85
C ASN A 153 -17.40 0.78 20.68
N ASP A 154 -16.54 -0.08 21.25
CA ASP A 154 -16.98 -1.18 22.10
C ASP A 154 -17.57 -0.61 23.42
N ASP A 155 -16.89 0.35 24.05
CA ASP A 155 -17.34 1.03 25.28
C ASP A 155 -18.67 1.77 25.05
N PHE A 156 -18.84 2.46 23.91
CA PHE A 156 -20.10 3.10 23.55
C PHE A 156 -21.25 2.11 23.36
N MET A 157 -21.00 0.90 22.87
CA MET A 157 -22.04 -0.12 22.69
C MET A 157 -22.43 -0.80 23.99
N GLU A 158 -21.47 -0.99 24.90
CA GLU A 158 -21.66 -1.69 26.16
C GLU A 158 -22.24 -0.78 27.26
N ASP A 159 -22.04 0.55 27.17
CA ASP A 159 -22.53 1.50 28.15
C ASP A 159 -24.05 1.71 28.08
N VAL A 160 -24.74 1.16 29.09
CA VAL A 160 -26.19 1.23 29.27
C VAL A 160 -26.71 2.68 29.37
N ASN A 161 -25.86 3.65 29.74
CA ASN A 161 -26.26 5.04 29.91
C ASN A 161 -26.12 5.87 28.64
N THR A 162 -25.72 5.28 27.50
CA THR A 162 -25.58 5.98 26.22
C THR A 162 -26.86 6.63 25.70
N TYR A 163 -28.03 6.25 26.21
CA TYR A 163 -29.31 6.92 25.95
C TYR A 163 -29.38 8.34 26.56
N GLN A 164 -28.57 8.61 27.58
CA GLN A 164 -28.45 9.92 28.22
C GLN A 164 -27.51 10.82 27.41
N LEU A 165 -27.94 12.06 27.17
CA LEU A 165 -27.18 13.04 26.39
C LEU A 165 -25.74 13.26 26.88
N PRO A 166 -25.47 13.42 28.20
CA PRO A 166 -24.11 13.69 28.67
C PRO A 166 -23.13 12.58 28.29
N VAL A 167 -23.57 11.32 28.39
CA VAL A 167 -22.77 10.13 28.08
C VAL A 167 -22.52 10.04 26.57
N ALA A 168 -23.58 10.12 25.76
CA ALA A 168 -23.43 10.11 24.29
C ALA A 168 -22.53 11.24 23.79
N LYS A 169 -22.67 12.45 24.35
CA LYS A 169 -21.84 13.62 24.02
C LYS A 169 -20.38 13.39 24.37
N HIS A 170 -20.10 12.74 25.50
CA HIS A 170 -18.73 12.41 25.91
C HIS A 170 -18.04 11.51 24.87
N TYR A 171 -18.67 10.40 24.48
CA TYR A 171 -18.10 9.50 23.47
C TYR A 171 -17.97 10.16 22.10
N VAL A 172 -18.96 10.94 21.66
CA VAL A 172 -18.89 11.71 20.40
C VAL A 172 -17.70 12.68 20.43
N SER A 173 -17.52 13.40 21.55
CA SER A 173 -16.41 14.33 21.72
C SER A 173 -15.06 13.61 21.71
N ALA A 174 -14.95 12.47 22.40
CA ALA A 174 -13.74 11.65 22.40
C ALA A 174 -13.41 11.13 20.98
N HIS A 175 -14.41 10.63 20.25
CA HIS A 175 -14.25 10.15 18.89
C HIS A 175 -13.81 11.28 17.94
N TRP A 176 -14.40 12.46 18.09
CA TRP A 176 -14.03 13.63 17.31
C TRP A 176 -12.59 14.08 17.60
N LYS A 177 -12.20 14.15 18.87
CA LYS A 177 -10.83 14.50 19.29
C LYS A 177 -9.81 13.53 18.70
N LEU A 178 -10.08 12.22 18.80
CA LEU A 178 -9.24 11.18 18.19
C LEU A 178 -9.13 11.35 16.67
N GLY A 179 -10.23 11.72 15.99
CA GLY A 179 -10.23 12.07 14.57
C GLY A 179 -9.35 13.26 14.23
N ASN A 180 -9.32 14.29 15.08
CA ASN A 180 -8.44 15.43 14.88
C ASN A 180 -6.97 15.06 15.08
N THR A 181 -6.66 14.24 16.09
CA THR A 181 -5.30 13.71 16.30
C THR A 181 -4.83 12.88 15.11
N PHE A 182 -5.70 12.01 14.58
CA PHE A 182 -5.40 11.21 13.40
C PHE A 182 -5.16 12.11 12.18
N ASN A 183 -6.00 13.12 11.96
CA ASN A 183 -5.91 14.02 10.82
C ASN A 183 -4.57 14.79 10.74
N LEU A 184 -3.93 15.08 11.88
CA LEU A 184 -2.60 15.73 11.90
C LEU A 184 -1.54 14.93 11.13
N TYR A 185 -1.63 13.59 11.21
CA TYR A 185 -0.64 12.68 10.63
C TYR A 185 -1.17 11.90 9.43
N GLN A 186 -2.49 11.90 9.22
CA GLN A 186 -3.18 11.26 8.10
C GLN A 186 -2.54 11.62 6.76
N ARG A 187 -2.20 12.90 6.53
CA ARG A 187 -1.61 13.34 5.26
C ARG A 187 -0.26 12.68 4.98
N SER A 188 0.62 12.64 5.98
CA SER A 188 1.95 12.02 5.85
C SER A 188 1.85 10.52 5.60
N LEU A 189 0.97 9.83 6.33
CA LEU A 189 0.67 8.42 6.16
C LEU A 189 0.07 8.14 4.78
N SER A 190 -0.89 8.95 4.34
CA SER A 190 -1.51 8.86 3.02
C SER A 190 -0.50 9.02 1.89
N LEU A 191 0.42 9.98 2.01
CA LEU A 191 1.46 10.19 1.00
C LEU A 191 2.39 8.97 0.93
N TRP A 192 2.86 8.48 2.08
CA TRP A 192 3.68 7.28 2.16
C TRP A 192 2.97 6.08 1.51
N MET A 193 1.72 5.83 1.92
CA MET A 193 0.87 4.74 1.41
C MET A 193 0.66 4.86 -0.11
N SER A 194 0.49 6.08 -0.63
CA SER A 194 0.31 6.34 -2.07
C SER A 194 1.58 6.08 -2.87
N VAL A 195 2.74 6.49 -2.37
CA VAL A 195 4.03 6.25 -3.03
C VAL A 195 4.32 4.75 -3.11
N HIS A 196 4.10 4.02 -2.02
CA HIS A 196 4.27 2.56 -1.97
C HIS A 196 3.29 1.85 -2.89
N LEU A 197 2.03 2.28 -2.94
CA LEU A 197 1.04 1.73 -3.86
C LEU A 197 1.42 1.99 -5.32
N MET A 198 1.80 3.23 -5.66
CA MET A 198 2.19 3.63 -7.01
C MET A 198 3.38 2.82 -7.52
N THR A 199 4.43 2.73 -6.70
CA THR A 199 5.66 2.00 -7.04
C THR A 199 5.42 0.50 -7.13
N SER A 200 4.59 -0.09 -6.27
CA SER A 200 4.21 -1.50 -6.38
C SER A 200 3.37 -1.80 -7.62
N PHE A 201 2.45 -0.91 -8.03
CA PHE A 201 1.73 -1.05 -9.31
C PHE A 201 2.66 -0.90 -10.52
N ALA A 202 3.59 0.06 -10.48
CA ALA A 202 4.59 0.20 -11.53
C ALA A 202 5.45 -1.06 -11.64
N SER A 203 5.96 -1.58 -10.53
CA SER A 203 6.72 -2.84 -10.48
C SER A 203 5.92 -4.01 -11.04
N LEU A 204 4.64 -4.14 -10.68
CA LEU A 204 3.76 -5.18 -11.22
C LEU A 204 3.61 -5.06 -12.75
N ALA A 205 3.40 -3.85 -13.27
CA ALA A 205 3.27 -3.60 -14.70
C ALA A 205 4.57 -3.95 -15.45
N PHE A 206 5.73 -3.57 -14.92
CA PHE A 206 7.02 -3.88 -15.52
C PHE A 206 7.33 -5.38 -15.51
N ILE A 207 7.10 -6.07 -14.39
CA ILE A 207 7.26 -7.53 -14.34
C ILE A 207 6.33 -8.18 -15.35
N TRP A 208 5.05 -7.78 -15.38
CA TRP A 208 4.06 -8.37 -16.27
C TRP A 208 4.41 -8.21 -17.76
N ILE A 209 4.86 -7.02 -18.18
CA ILE A 209 5.29 -6.77 -19.56
C ILE A 209 6.50 -7.62 -19.94
N SER A 210 7.36 -7.91 -18.96
CA SER A 210 8.62 -8.60 -19.20
C SER A 210 8.57 -10.11 -19.02
N VAL A 211 7.48 -10.66 -18.46
CA VAL A 211 7.28 -12.11 -18.37
C VAL A 211 6.99 -12.69 -19.77
N PRO A 212 7.82 -13.62 -20.29
CA PRO A 212 7.54 -14.29 -21.56
C PRO A 212 6.23 -15.07 -21.48
N SER A 213 5.61 -15.34 -22.63
CA SER A 213 4.41 -16.20 -22.67
C SER A 213 4.69 -17.55 -22.00
N VAL A 214 3.71 -18.13 -21.30
CA VAL A 214 3.86 -19.43 -20.62
C VAL A 214 4.35 -20.53 -21.58
N ARG A 215 3.99 -20.42 -22.87
CA ARG A 215 4.41 -21.34 -23.94
C ARG A 215 5.91 -21.24 -24.26
N SER A 216 6.49 -20.04 -24.19
CA SER A 216 7.94 -19.84 -24.33
C SER A 216 8.72 -20.29 -23.10
N ILE A 217 8.11 -20.22 -21.90
CA ILE A 217 8.73 -20.72 -20.65
C ILE A 217 8.86 -22.24 -20.72
N LEU A 218 7.80 -22.96 -21.13
CA LEU A 218 7.81 -24.42 -21.26
C LEU A 218 8.83 -24.94 -22.29
N GLN A 219 8.99 -24.25 -23.43
CA GLN A 219 9.99 -24.61 -24.45
C GLN A 219 11.44 -24.30 -24.02
N GLN A 220 11.64 -23.42 -23.04
CA GLN A 220 12.95 -23.03 -22.54
C GLN A 220 13.53 -24.00 -21.49
N PHE A 221 12.68 -24.74 -20.78
CA PHE A 221 13.11 -25.78 -19.82
C PHE A 221 13.64 -27.05 -20.50
N GLU A 222 13.39 -27.22 -21.80
CA GLU A 222 13.80 -28.38 -22.60
C GLU A 222 15.28 -28.30 -23.04
N SER A 223 15.89 -27.12 -23.01
CA SER A 223 17.32 -26.92 -23.30
C SER A 223 18.13 -26.81 -22.01
N SER A 224 19.24 -27.56 -21.93
CA SER A 224 20.19 -27.58 -20.80
C SER A 224 20.36 -26.23 -20.12
N ILE A 225 19.89 -26.17 -18.88
CA ILE A 225 19.62 -24.95 -18.10
C ILE A 225 20.92 -24.25 -17.70
N GLU A 226 21.10 -23.01 -18.16
CA GLU A 226 21.99 -22.04 -17.50
C GLU A 226 21.34 -21.66 -16.16
N ILE A 227 21.91 -22.12 -15.03
CA ILE A 227 21.45 -21.86 -13.64
C ILE A 227 21.08 -20.38 -13.40
N GLN A 228 21.78 -19.46 -14.06
CA GLN A 228 21.54 -18.03 -14.03
C GLN A 228 20.12 -17.62 -14.48
N ARG A 229 19.56 -18.28 -15.50
CA ARG A 229 18.21 -17.95 -16.01
C ARG A 229 17.11 -18.41 -15.08
N VAL A 230 17.27 -19.57 -14.45
CA VAL A 230 16.34 -20.05 -13.42
C VAL A 230 16.34 -19.09 -12.23
N PHE A 231 17.53 -18.64 -11.81
CA PHE A 231 17.65 -17.66 -10.75
C PHE A 231 16.92 -16.34 -11.06
N GLU A 232 17.11 -15.77 -12.25
CA GLU A 232 16.42 -14.53 -12.68
C GLU A 232 14.89 -14.70 -12.73
N LEU A 233 14.39 -15.84 -13.21
CA LEU A 233 12.95 -16.12 -13.31
C LEU A 233 12.31 -16.34 -11.92
N THR A 234 12.94 -17.17 -11.07
CA THR A 234 12.49 -17.37 -9.69
C THR A 234 12.46 -16.05 -8.93
N PHE A 235 13.46 -15.21 -9.13
CA PHE A 235 13.51 -13.90 -8.51
C PHE A 235 12.42 -12.95 -9.00
N GLY A 236 12.18 -12.90 -10.32
CA GLY A 236 11.06 -12.13 -10.88
C GLY A 236 9.72 -12.53 -10.27
N PHE A 237 9.53 -13.84 -10.01
CA PHE A 237 8.35 -14.35 -9.33
C PHE A 237 8.27 -13.96 -7.85
N VAL A 238 9.40 -13.98 -7.13
CA VAL A 238 9.45 -13.51 -5.73
C VAL A 238 9.10 -12.03 -5.64
N LEU A 239 9.64 -11.19 -6.53
CA LEU A 239 9.29 -9.77 -6.60
C LEU A 239 7.82 -9.57 -6.96
N LEU A 240 7.29 -10.37 -7.88
CA LEU A 240 5.87 -10.34 -8.25
C LEU A 240 4.99 -10.64 -7.03
N LEU A 241 5.29 -11.71 -6.31
CA LEU A 241 4.56 -12.09 -5.10
C LEU A 241 4.63 -10.98 -4.05
N LEU A 242 5.82 -10.43 -3.81
CA LEU A 242 6.04 -9.37 -2.84
C LEU A 242 5.28 -8.08 -3.19
N THR A 243 5.28 -7.67 -4.46
CA THR A 243 4.53 -6.48 -4.91
C THR A 243 3.02 -6.67 -4.73
N ILE A 244 2.48 -7.86 -5.04
CA ILE A 244 1.08 -8.21 -4.82
C ILE A 244 0.74 -8.17 -3.32
N LEU A 245 1.55 -8.82 -2.47
CA LEU A 245 1.36 -8.83 -1.03
C LEU A 245 1.40 -7.41 -0.44
N THR A 246 2.29 -6.56 -0.95
CA THR A 246 2.37 -5.15 -0.55
C THR A 246 1.08 -4.41 -0.91
N ILE A 247 0.57 -4.54 -2.14
CA ILE A 247 -0.69 -3.92 -2.55
C ILE A 247 -1.85 -4.37 -1.65
N ILE A 248 -1.97 -5.68 -1.42
CA ILE A 248 -3.02 -6.25 -0.56
C ILE A 248 -2.91 -5.70 0.86
N ALA A 249 -1.71 -5.69 1.45
CA ALA A 249 -1.49 -5.20 2.80
C ALA A 249 -1.87 -3.71 2.95
N LEU A 250 -1.45 -2.86 2.01
CA LEU A 250 -1.78 -1.42 2.02
C LEU A 250 -3.30 -1.19 1.95
N VAL A 251 -4.00 -1.97 1.11
CA VAL A 251 -5.47 -1.89 0.99
C VAL A 251 -6.15 -2.37 2.28
N ILE A 252 -5.74 -3.51 2.83
CA ILE A 252 -6.32 -4.06 4.07
C ILE A 252 -6.14 -3.08 5.23
N VAL A 253 -4.92 -2.56 5.44
CA VAL A 253 -4.66 -1.59 6.52
C VAL A 253 -5.54 -0.35 6.36
N SER A 254 -5.66 0.17 5.14
CA SER A 254 -6.49 1.33 4.87
C SER A 254 -7.99 1.08 5.12
N LEU A 255 -8.47 -0.11 4.76
CA LEU A 255 -9.83 -0.55 5.03
C LEU A 255 -10.11 -0.70 6.52
N LEU A 256 -9.20 -1.32 7.27
CA LEU A 256 -9.33 -1.52 8.72
C LEU A 256 -9.39 -0.18 9.46
N VAL A 257 -8.51 0.76 9.12
CA VAL A 257 -8.52 2.10 9.73
C VAL A 257 -9.84 2.81 9.42
N ARG A 258 -10.31 2.76 8.16
CA ARG A 258 -11.59 3.36 7.77
C ARG A 258 -12.76 2.71 8.52
N PHE A 259 -12.79 1.39 8.58
CA PHE A 259 -13.84 0.63 9.27
C PHE A 259 -13.92 1.04 10.74
N HIS A 260 -12.81 1.01 11.47
CA HIS A 260 -12.80 1.38 12.89
C HIS A 260 -13.16 2.87 13.11
N SER A 261 -12.66 3.77 12.26
CA SER A 261 -12.98 5.21 12.37
C SER A 261 -14.43 5.58 12.04
N THR A 262 -15.18 4.70 11.38
CA THR A 262 -16.58 4.95 11.01
C THR A 262 -17.57 4.02 11.71
N ARG A 263 -17.09 3.04 12.47
CA ARG A 263 -17.92 2.03 13.15
C ARG A 263 -18.92 2.67 14.13
N MET A 264 -18.58 3.78 14.78
CA MET A 264 -19.47 4.51 15.69
C MET A 264 -20.81 4.88 15.04
N ARG A 265 -20.83 5.05 13.70
CA ARG A 265 -22.06 5.27 12.94
C ARG A 265 -23.06 4.13 13.13
N HIS A 266 -22.60 2.88 13.05
CA HIS A 266 -23.47 1.71 13.22
C HIS A 266 -24.00 1.64 14.63
N SER A 267 -23.14 1.93 15.61
CA SER A 267 -23.52 2.00 17.02
C SER A 267 -24.60 3.06 17.29
N MET A 268 -24.50 4.23 16.66
CA MET A 268 -25.53 5.28 16.79
C MET A 268 -26.82 4.95 16.07
N ILE A 269 -26.76 4.26 14.93
CA ILE A 269 -27.97 3.77 14.25
C ILE A 269 -28.67 2.74 15.14
N ALA A 270 -27.92 1.82 15.76
CA ALA A 270 -28.46 0.84 16.69
C ALA A 270 -29.07 1.53 17.94
N LEU A 271 -28.44 2.59 18.44
CA LEU A 271 -28.97 3.39 19.54
C LEU A 271 -30.33 4.02 19.18
N ILE A 272 -30.44 4.62 17.99
CA ILE A 272 -31.67 5.21 17.46
C ILE A 272 -32.77 4.16 17.26
N ALA A 273 -32.40 2.98 16.75
CA ALA A 273 -33.33 1.89 16.46
C ALA A 273 -33.71 1.07 17.70
N SER A 274 -33.16 1.39 18.87
CA SER A 274 -33.42 0.67 20.11
C SER A 274 -34.82 0.98 20.65
N ASP A 275 -35.46 -0.02 21.24
CA ASP A 275 -36.80 0.11 21.87
C ASP A 275 -36.79 1.00 23.13
N ARG A 276 -35.61 1.44 23.61
CA ARG A 276 -35.48 2.28 24.80
C ARG A 276 -35.69 3.76 24.46
N ILE A 277 -36.39 4.47 25.35
CA ILE A 277 -36.67 5.90 25.21
C ILE A 277 -35.36 6.69 25.27
N LEU A 278 -35.02 7.34 24.15
CA LEU A 278 -33.92 8.29 24.07
C LEU A 278 -34.31 9.62 24.70
N HIS A 279 -33.38 10.24 25.43
CA HIS A 279 -33.58 11.61 25.88
C HIS A 279 -33.65 12.55 24.66
N GLU A 280 -34.52 13.56 24.70
CA GLU A 280 -34.94 14.34 23.52
C GLU A 280 -33.80 14.85 22.62
N GLN A 281 -32.66 15.25 23.20
CA GLN A 281 -31.52 15.78 22.45
C GLN A 281 -30.52 14.72 21.97
N THR A 282 -30.55 13.51 22.54
CA THR A 282 -29.63 12.42 22.14
C THR A 282 -29.91 11.98 20.70
N TYR A 283 -31.18 12.01 20.28
CA TYR A 283 -31.59 11.70 18.92
C TYR A 283 -30.98 12.67 17.89
N SER A 284 -31.10 13.97 18.14
CA SER A 284 -30.52 15.02 17.29
C SER A 284 -28.99 14.93 17.23
N LEU A 285 -28.33 14.65 18.36
CA LEU A 285 -26.89 14.44 18.42
C LEU A 285 -26.46 13.27 17.54
N ALA A 286 -27.13 12.12 17.66
CA ALA A 286 -26.81 10.92 16.90
C ALA A 286 -26.99 11.15 15.39
N ILE A 287 -28.09 11.78 14.95
CA ILE A 287 -28.31 12.11 13.53
C ILE A 287 -27.25 13.09 13.02
N ALA A 288 -26.97 14.17 13.75
CA ALA A 288 -25.97 15.15 13.36
C ALA A 288 -24.59 14.50 13.19
N TYR A 289 -24.23 13.61 14.12
CA TYR A 289 -22.94 12.94 14.07
C TYR A 289 -22.85 11.83 13.02
N ILE A 290 -23.93 11.08 12.78
CA ILE A 290 -24.03 10.13 11.65
C ILE A 290 -23.81 10.86 10.32
N ASN A 291 -24.48 12.00 10.12
CA ASN A 291 -24.32 12.83 8.94
C ASN A 291 -22.89 13.38 8.82
N HIS A 292 -22.31 13.78 9.94
CA HIS A 292 -20.92 14.21 9.99
C HIS A 292 -19.95 13.09 9.58
N LEU A 293 -20.09 11.88 10.14
CA LEU A 293 -19.26 10.72 9.78
C LEU A 293 -19.48 10.26 8.33
N HIS A 294 -20.68 10.47 7.78
CA HIS A 294 -20.97 10.17 6.37
C HIS A 294 -20.26 11.15 5.42
N ARG A 295 -20.17 12.43 5.80
CA ARG A 295 -19.55 13.49 4.98
C ARG A 295 -18.04 13.61 5.18
N ARG A 296 -17.52 13.26 6.35
CA ARG A 296 -16.08 13.37 6.64
C ARG A 296 -15.34 12.16 6.07
N GLY A 297 -14.33 12.41 5.24
CA GLY A 297 -13.41 11.40 4.73
C GLY A 297 -12.43 10.89 5.79
N LEU A 298 -12.93 10.28 6.87
CA LEU A 298 -12.08 9.61 7.87
C LEU A 298 -11.47 8.34 7.26
N GLY A 299 -10.16 8.16 7.46
CA GLY A 299 -9.40 7.01 6.97
C GLY A 299 -8.16 7.40 6.15
N ILE A 300 -7.47 6.43 5.57
CA ILE A 300 -6.32 6.70 4.71
C ILE A 300 -6.81 7.04 3.30
N MET A 301 -6.31 8.13 2.72
CA MET A 301 -6.53 8.51 1.33
C MET A 301 -5.35 8.09 0.45
N PHE A 302 -5.59 7.64 -0.78
CA PHE A 302 -4.56 7.43 -1.79
C PHE A 302 -4.61 8.56 -2.82
N PHE A 303 -3.48 9.23 -3.09
CA PHE A 303 -3.40 10.35 -4.04
C PHE A 303 -4.40 11.48 -3.75
N GLU A 304 -4.63 11.77 -2.46
CA GLU A 304 -5.66 12.71 -1.98
C GLU A 304 -7.11 12.29 -2.36
N ILE A 305 -7.29 11.09 -2.91
CA ILE A 305 -8.58 10.48 -3.18
C ILE A 305 -8.90 9.53 -2.02
N ALA A 306 -10.03 9.76 -1.34
CA ALA A 306 -10.50 8.85 -0.31
C ALA A 306 -10.78 7.48 -0.91
N LEU A 307 -10.07 6.47 -0.39
CA LEU A 307 -9.89 5.12 -0.94
C LEU A 307 -11.18 4.42 -1.39
N ILE A 308 -12.30 4.70 -0.71
CA ILE A 308 -13.63 4.17 -1.02
C ILE A 308 -14.67 5.18 -0.55
N ASP A 309 -14.69 6.37 -1.13
CA ASP A 309 -15.92 7.17 -1.10
C ASP A 309 -16.87 6.71 -2.23
N ARG A 310 -18.17 6.91 -2.08
CA ARG A 310 -19.13 6.81 -3.19
C ARG A 310 -18.62 7.58 -4.40
N HIS A 311 -17.93 8.71 -4.19
CA HIS A 311 -17.25 9.46 -5.25
C HIS A 311 -16.09 8.69 -5.91
N PHE A 312 -15.30 7.89 -5.20
CA PHE A 312 -14.28 7.05 -5.80
C PHE A 312 -14.92 5.94 -6.64
N ILE A 313 -15.96 5.28 -6.12
CA ILE A 313 -16.70 4.26 -6.88
C ILE A 313 -17.37 4.88 -8.10
N ILE A 314 -17.97 6.07 -7.97
CA ILE A 314 -18.59 6.79 -9.09
C ILE A 314 -17.52 7.25 -10.10
N LYS A 315 -16.40 7.83 -9.68
CA LYS A 315 -15.32 8.26 -10.58
C LYS A 315 -14.66 7.09 -11.29
N VAL A 316 -14.38 5.99 -10.58
CA VAL A 316 -13.87 4.76 -11.19
C VAL A 316 -14.94 4.17 -12.12
N ARG A 317 -16.22 4.19 -11.74
CA ARG A 317 -17.32 3.79 -12.62
C ARG A 317 -17.39 4.67 -13.87
N GLU A 318 -17.30 5.99 -13.77
CA GLU A 318 -17.29 6.92 -14.90
C GLU A 318 -16.07 6.72 -15.81
N LEU A 319 -14.88 6.50 -15.24
CA LEU A 319 -13.67 6.15 -15.97
C LEU A 319 -13.79 4.78 -16.69
N CYS A 320 -14.46 3.81 -16.08
CA CYS A 320 -14.76 2.50 -16.68
C CYS A 320 -15.93 2.54 -17.69
N TYR A 321 -16.89 3.45 -17.50
CA TYR A 321 -18.12 3.56 -18.29
C TYR A 321 -18.05 4.62 -19.39
N CYS A 322 -16.91 5.27 -19.63
CA CYS A 322 -16.73 6.10 -20.82
C CYS A 322 -17.06 5.24 -22.06
N PRO A 323 -18.21 5.44 -22.73
CA PRO A 323 -18.56 4.60 -23.86
C PRO A 323 -17.61 4.97 -24.98
N VAL A 324 -17.03 3.94 -25.59
CA VAL A 324 -16.21 3.96 -26.80
C VAL A 324 -16.99 4.47 -28.04
N ILE A 325 -18.15 5.12 -27.85
CA ILE A 325 -19.07 5.54 -28.90
C ILE A 325 -19.09 7.07 -28.94
N GLY A 326 -18.07 7.67 -29.57
CA GLY A 326 -18.09 9.11 -29.85
C GLY A 326 -16.80 9.75 -30.37
N ARG A 327 -15.63 9.12 -30.22
CA ARG A 327 -14.34 9.71 -30.65
C ARG A 327 -13.63 9.01 -31.81
N GLN A 328 -14.36 8.26 -32.65
CA GLN A 328 -13.78 7.69 -33.87
C GLN A 328 -13.73 8.65 -35.08
N ARG A 329 -14.31 9.86 -35.02
CA ARG A 329 -14.31 10.80 -36.17
C ARG A 329 -13.28 11.93 -36.12
N TYR A 330 -12.62 12.20 -35.00
CA TYR A 330 -11.71 13.37 -34.91
C TYR A 330 -10.21 13.02 -34.92
N TRP A 331 -9.84 11.73 -34.95
CA TRP A 331 -8.44 11.29 -34.91
C TRP A 331 -8.05 10.40 -36.09
N ARG A 332 -8.79 10.48 -37.21
CA ARG A 332 -8.51 9.69 -38.42
C ARG A 332 -7.43 10.29 -39.34
N HIS A 333 -6.78 11.38 -38.93
CA HIS A 333 -5.60 11.92 -39.59
C HIS A 333 -4.46 12.06 -38.58
N ASN A 334 -3.85 10.93 -38.20
CA ASN A 334 -2.40 10.78 -38.03
C ASN A 334 -2.09 9.35 -37.57
N LEU A 335 -1.43 8.61 -38.45
CA LEU A 335 -1.17 7.18 -38.35
C LEU A 335 -0.05 6.83 -37.35
N LEU A 336 -0.25 5.68 -36.71
CA LEU A 336 0.75 4.65 -36.33
C LEU A 336 1.75 4.95 -35.19
N SER A 337 1.30 4.78 -33.93
CA SER A 337 2.09 4.12 -32.86
C SER A 337 1.32 3.87 -31.54
N ARG A 338 0.06 4.32 -31.41
CA ARG A 338 -0.64 4.38 -30.10
C ARG A 338 -1.69 3.29 -29.81
N SER A 339 -1.83 2.24 -30.62
CA SER A 339 -2.91 1.25 -30.45
C SER A 339 -2.70 0.26 -29.29
N ALA A 340 -1.47 0.04 -28.80
CA ALA A 340 -1.21 -0.90 -27.71
C ALA A 340 -1.48 -0.30 -26.30
N ILE A 341 -1.27 1.01 -26.14
CA ILE A 341 -1.37 1.71 -24.84
C ILE A 341 -2.84 1.99 -24.47
N LEU A 342 -3.71 2.28 -25.45
CA LEU A 342 -5.13 2.56 -25.18
C LEU A 342 -5.95 1.30 -24.88
N ASN A 343 -5.64 0.15 -25.51
CA ASN A 343 -6.33 -1.11 -25.20
C ASN A 343 -5.98 -1.64 -23.80
N TRP A 344 -4.78 -1.31 -23.29
CA TRP A 344 -4.33 -1.73 -21.95
C TRP A 344 -4.97 -0.91 -20.83
N HIS A 345 -5.16 0.40 -21.04
CA HIS A 345 -5.80 1.28 -20.06
C HIS A 345 -7.25 0.86 -19.77
N ASN A 346 -7.98 0.38 -20.78
CA ASN A 346 -9.35 -0.10 -20.60
C ASN A 346 -9.41 -1.54 -20.04
N ALA A 347 -8.52 -2.44 -20.45
CA ALA A 347 -8.54 -3.83 -19.96
C ALA A 347 -8.01 -3.98 -18.53
N GLY A 348 -6.99 -3.20 -18.15
CA GLY A 348 -6.39 -3.23 -16.82
C GLY A 348 -7.33 -2.70 -15.74
N ILE A 349 -8.03 -1.59 -16.02
CA ILE A 349 -8.99 -0.99 -15.09
C ILE A 349 -10.25 -1.87 -14.94
N HIS A 350 -10.74 -2.47 -16.03
CA HIS A 350 -11.91 -3.37 -15.96
C HIS A 350 -11.62 -4.66 -15.19
N LYS A 351 -10.38 -5.16 -15.24
CA LYS A 351 -9.92 -6.31 -14.45
C LYS A 351 -9.65 -5.93 -12.99
N LEU A 352 -9.11 -4.72 -12.74
CA LEU A 352 -8.97 -4.15 -11.39
C LEU A 352 -10.33 -4.03 -10.69
N TRP A 353 -11.37 -3.61 -11.42
CA TRP A 353 -12.73 -3.57 -10.92
C TRP A 353 -13.27 -4.95 -10.56
N PHE A 354 -12.99 -5.98 -11.37
CA PHE A 354 -13.41 -7.36 -11.10
C PHE A 354 -12.71 -7.94 -9.87
N VAL A 355 -11.40 -7.69 -9.72
CA VAL A 355 -10.61 -8.13 -8.55
C VAL A 355 -11.06 -7.41 -7.28
N CYS A 356 -11.23 -6.09 -7.31
CA CYS A 356 -11.74 -5.33 -6.17
C CYS A 356 -13.16 -5.77 -5.78
N ARG A 357 -14.03 -6.05 -6.76
CA ARG A 357 -15.39 -6.57 -6.51
C ARG A 357 -15.37 -7.96 -5.90
N ARG A 358 -14.49 -8.85 -6.37
CA ARG A 358 -14.34 -10.21 -5.83
C ARG A 358 -13.77 -10.18 -4.41
N ILE A 359 -12.76 -9.34 -4.15
CA ILE A 359 -12.20 -9.14 -2.81
C ILE A 359 -13.26 -8.56 -1.86
N THR A 360 -14.07 -7.59 -2.31
CA THR A 360 -15.16 -7.03 -1.50
C THR A 360 -16.26 -8.07 -1.23
N SER A 361 -16.59 -8.93 -2.20
CA SER A 361 -17.52 -10.06 -2.01
C SER A 361 -17.00 -11.05 -0.97
N LEU A 362 -15.73 -11.44 -1.08
CA LEU A 362 -15.09 -12.39 -0.15
C LEU A 362 -14.96 -11.81 1.26
N ILE A 363 -14.72 -10.50 1.38
CA ILE A 363 -14.71 -9.81 2.68
C ILE A 363 -16.11 -9.75 3.29
N ASN A 364 -17.15 -9.54 2.48
CA ASN A 364 -18.53 -9.52 2.97
C ASN A 364 -19.02 -10.94 3.35
N GLU A 365 -18.62 -11.97 2.61
CA GLU A 365 -18.89 -13.38 2.94
C GLU A 365 -18.17 -13.77 4.25
N ALA A 366 -16.91 -13.38 4.42
CA ALA A 366 -16.14 -13.61 5.65
C ALA A 366 -16.57 -12.74 6.85
N ALA A 367 -17.43 -11.74 6.65
CA ALA A 367 -18.01 -10.91 7.71
C ALA A 367 -19.45 -11.29 8.04
N SER A 368 -20.04 -12.25 7.31
CA SER A 368 -21.37 -12.82 7.56
C SER A 368 -21.35 -14.18 8.27
N GLU A 369 -20.16 -14.74 8.49
CA GLU A 369 -19.85 -15.78 9.47
C GLU A 369 -19.26 -15.14 10.73
#